data_AF-A0A6S6PIB1-F1
#
_entry.id   AF-A0A6S6PIB1-F1
#
_cell.length_a   1.000
_cell.length_b   1.000
_cell.length_c   1.000
_cell.angle_alpha   90.00
_cell.angle_beta   90.00
_cell.angle_gamma   90.00
#
_symmetry.space_group_name_H-M   'P 1'
#
loop_
_entity.id
_entity.type
_entity.pdbx_description
1 polymer ?
#
loop_
_entity_poly.entity_id
_entity_poly.type
_entity_poly.pdbx_seq_one_letter_code
_entity_poly.pdbx_strand_id
1 'polypeptide(L)' 'MAFTIRFQDKSVKSYDDDHRLEVKDSGIIQVTKDGEQVALYSPHHWTSVTPGIPKKEPARVHRVR' A
#
# COMPACT_ATOMS: atom_id res chain seq x y z
N MET A 1 4.27 7.54 1.23
CA MET A 1 4.29 6.07 1.04
C MET A 1 2.91 5.61 1.46
N ALA A 2 2.14 5.09 0.51
CA ALA A 2 0.74 4.74 0.74
C ALA A 2 0.55 3.27 1.11
N PHE A 3 1.37 2.35 0.59
CA PHE A 3 1.33 0.94 0.95
C PHE A 3 2.58 0.17 0.52
N THR A 4 2.76 -1.02 1.07
CA THR A 4 3.77 -2.01 0.67
C THR A 4 3.12 -3.38 0.47
N ILE A 5 3.66 -4.17 -0.45
CA ILE A 5 3.26 -5.55 -0.73
C ILE A 5 4.47 -6.45 -0.45
N ARG A 6 4.28 -7.46 0.42
CA ARG A 6 5.31 -8.46 0.73
C ARG A 6 5.05 -9.74 -0.05
N PHE A 7 6.09 -10.30 -0.64
CA PHE A 7 6.04 -11.49 -1.49
C PHE A 7 6.54 -12.74 -0.77
N GLN A 8 6.19 -13.91 -1.29
CA GLN A 8 6.63 -15.20 -0.73
C GLN A 8 8.14 -15.40 -0.82
N ASP A 9 8.79 -14.80 -1.82
CA ASP A 9 10.24 -14.74 -1.98
C ASP A 9 10.93 -13.77 -1.01
N LYS A 10 10.19 -13.23 -0.04
CA LYS A 10 10.60 -12.23 0.94
C LYS A 10 10.88 -10.84 0.36
N SER A 11 10.69 -10.63 -0.95
CA SER A 11 10.81 -9.30 -1.53
C SER A 11 9.66 -8.40 -1.05
N VAL A 12 9.91 -7.09 -1.07
CA VAL A 12 8.93 -6.07 -0.71
C VAL A 12 8.87 -5.04 -1.84
N LYS A 13 7.66 -4.76 -2.33
CA LYS A 13 7.40 -3.65 -3.25
C LYS A 13 6.67 -2.54 -2.51
N SER A 14 7.16 -1.32 -2.66
CA SER A 14 6.61 -0.13 -1.99
C SER A 14 6.03 0.82 -3.03
N TYR A 15 4.92 1.46 -2.66
CA TYR A 15 4.19 2.39 -3.53
C TYR A 15 3.95 3.71 -2.81
N ASP A 16 4.09 4.79 -3.56
CA ASP A 16 3.86 6.15 -3.08
C ASP A 16 2.37 6.51 -3.09
N ASP A 17 2.06 7.76 -2.73
CA ASP A 17 0.70 8.25 -2.57
C ASP A 17 0.00 8.51 -3.93
N ASP A 18 0.72 8.46 -5.05
CA ASP A 18 0.16 8.57 -6.40
C ASP A 18 -0.36 7.21 -6.92
N HIS A 19 -0.06 6.11 -6.22
CA HIS A 19 -0.52 4.78 -6.60
C HIS A 19 -1.80 4.42 -5.85
N ARG A 20 -2.70 3.74 -6.55
CA ARG A 20 -3.91 3.16 -5.99
C ARG A 20 -3.85 1.64 -6.05
N LEU A 21 -4.33 1.01 -4.99
CA LEU A 21 -4.42 -0.44 -4.86
C LEU A 21 -5.88 -0.88 -4.88
N GLU A 22 -6.19 -1.88 -5.70
CA GLU A 22 -7.49 -2.53 -5.74
C GLU A 22 -7.31 -4.04 -5.58
N VAL A 23 -8.02 -4.63 -4.63
CA VAL A 23 -8.06 -6.09 -4.43
C VAL A 23 -9.35 -6.60 -5.08
N LYS A 24 -9.22 -7.46 -6.09
CA LYS A 24 -10.36 -8.07 -6.78
C LYS A 24 -10.83 -9.34 -6.06
N ASP A 25 -12.02 -9.84 -6.43
CA ASP A 25 -12.69 -10.99 -5.77
C ASP A 25 -11.83 -12.27 -5.69
N SER A 26 -10.81 -12.41 -6.53
CA SER A 26 -9.85 -13.52 -6.52
C SER A 26 -8.59 -13.29 -5.68
N GLY A 27 -8.51 -12.19 -4.92
CA GLY A 27 -7.30 -11.79 -4.19
C GLY A 27 -6.17 -11.27 -5.11
N ILE A 28 -6.49 -11.01 -6.37
CA ILE A 28 -5.58 -10.33 -7.30
C ILE A 28 -5.45 -8.88 -6.85
N ILE A 29 -4.21 -8.42 -6.72
CA ILE A 29 -3.90 -7.02 -6.46
C ILE A 29 -3.63 -6.34 -7.80
N GLN A 30 -4.39 -5.31 -8.10
CA GLN A 30 -4.12 -4.38 -9.20
C GLN A 30 -3.58 -3.08 -8.63
N VAL A 31 -2.44 -2.62 -9.15
CA VAL A 31 -1.89 -1.31 -8.83
C VAL A 31 -2.03 -0.40 -10.04
N THR A 32 -2.63 0.76 -9.82
CA THR A 32 -2.80 1.79 -10.85
C THR A 32 -2.08 3.08 -10.47
N LYS A 33 -1.64 3.82 -11.49
CA LYS A 33 -1.10 5.19 -11.38
C LYS A 33 -1.64 5.99 -12.56
N ASP A 34 -2.17 7.18 -12.29
CA ASP A 34 -2.76 8.07 -13.31
C ASP A 34 -3.86 7.39 -14.18
N GLY A 35 -4.59 6.44 -13.59
CA GLY A 35 -5.65 5.68 -14.26
C GLY A 35 -5.16 4.46 -15.05
N GLU A 36 -3.85 4.27 -15.20
CA GLU A 36 -3.26 3.15 -15.92
C GLU A 36 -2.82 2.03 -14.97
N GLN A 37 -2.93 0.78 -15.43
CA GLN A 37 -2.42 -0.38 -14.69
C GLN A 37 -0.90 -0.46 -14.83
N VAL A 38 -0.19 -0.31 -13.72
CA VAL A 38 1.28 -0.39 -13.69
C VAL A 38 1.80 -1.71 -13.11
N ALA A 39 1.00 -2.40 -12.29
CA ALA A 39 1.32 -3.73 -11.80
C ALA A 39 0.07 -4.57 -11.52
N LEU A 40 0.21 -5.89 -11.65
CA LEU A 40 -0.82 -6.87 -11.35
C LEU A 40 -0.17 -8.07 -10.65
N TYR A 41 -0.67 -8.43 -9.46
CA TYR A 41 -0.12 -9.52 -8.67
C TYR A 41 -1.16 -10.61 -8.43
N SER A 42 -0.79 -11.83 -8.76
CA SER A 42 -1.59 -13.02 -8.45
C SER A 42 -1.52 -13.32 -6.94
N PRO A 43 -2.64 -13.78 -6.34
CA PRO A 43 -2.72 -14.16 -4.93
C PRO A 43 -1.68 -15.19 -4.50
N HIS A 44 -1.15 -15.98 -5.44
CA HIS A 44 -0.16 -17.01 -5.15
C HIS A 44 1.27 -16.49 -4.94
N HIS A 45 1.54 -15.21 -5.18
CA HIS A 45 2.90 -14.66 -5.10
C HIS A 45 3.10 -13.70 -3.93
N TRP A 46 2.03 -13.19 -3.33
CA TRP A 46 2.11 -12.24 -2.22
C TRP A 46 1.64 -12.86 -0.90
N THR A 47 2.04 -12.24 0.21
CA THR A 47 1.79 -12.72 1.58
C THR A 47 1.03 -11.71 2.42
N SER A 48 1.31 -10.41 2.25
CA SER A 48 0.58 -9.35 2.96
C SER A 48 0.66 -8.02 2.21
N VAL A 49 -0.35 -7.18 2.43
CA VAL A 49 -0.37 -5.76 2.04
C VAL A 49 -0.40 -4.94 3.32
N THR A 50 0.55 -4.03 3.48
CA THR A 50 0.63 -3.14 4.64
C THR A 50 0.39 -1.71 4.17
N PRO A 51 -0.66 -1.00 4.66
CA PRO A 51 -0.80 0.42 4.37
C PRO A 51 0.40 1.18 4.95
N GLY A 52 0.84 2.20 4.22
CA GLY A 52 1.85 3.13 4.69
C GLY A 52 1.33 3.83 5.94
N ILE A 53 2.23 4.04 6.91
CA ILE A 53 1.89 4.66 8.19
C ILE A 53 1.18 6.00 7.88
N PRO A 54 -0.04 6.23 8.39
CA PRO A 54 -0.72 7.51 8.18
C PRO A 54 0.21 8.62 8.66
N LYS A 55 0.39 9.66 7.82
CA LYS A 55 1.19 10.85 8.15
C LYS A 55 0.85 11.25 9.58
N LYS A 56 1.84 11.25 10.48
CA LYS A 56 1.70 11.73 11.87
C LYS A 56 0.89 13.02 11.83
N GLU A 57 -0.30 13.02 12.42
CA GLU A 57 -0.95 14.28 12.74
C GLU A 57 0.07 15.13 13.52
N PRO A 58 0.24 16.42 13.17
CA PRO A 58 1.14 17.27 13.93
C PRO A 58 0.68 17.25 15.39
N ALA A 59 1.61 16.94 16.31
CA ALA A 59 1.32 16.88 17.73
C ALA A 59 0.68 18.21 18.16
N ARG A 60 -0.62 18.19 18.45
CA ARG A 60 -1.29 19.35 19.02
C ARG A 60 -0.72 19.57 20.41
N VAL A 61 -0.04 20.69 20.61
CA VAL A 61 0.47 21.08 21.93
C VAL A 61 -0.73 21.34 22.84
N HIS A 62 -0.99 20.43 23.76
CA HIS A 62 -1.89 20.70 24.88
C HIS A 62 -1.13 21.54 25.91
N ARG A 63 -1.39 22.84 25.95
CA ARG A 63 -0.97 23.67 27.10
C ARG A 63 -1.80 23.25 28.31
N VAL A 64 -1.16 22.59 29.26
CA VAL A 64 -1.70 22.39 30.61
C VAL A 64 -1.63 23.75 31.32
N ARG A 65 -2.75 24.22 31.86
CA ARG A 65 -2.82 25.41 32.72
C ARG A 65 -2.46 25.06 34.15
#